data_AF-A0A520FYI1-F1
#
_entry.id   AF-A0A520FYI1-F1
#
_cell.length_a   1.000
_cell.length_b   1.000
_cell.length_c   1.000
_cell.angle_alpha   90.00
_cell.angle_beta   90.00
_cell.angle_gamma   90.00
#
_symmetry.space_group_name_H-M   'P 1'
#
loop_
_entity.id
_entity.type
_entity.pdbx_description
1 polymer ?
#
loop_
_entity_poly.entity_id
_entity_poly.type
_entity_poly.pdbx_seq_one_letter_code
_entity_poly.pdbx_strand_id
1 'polypeptide(L)' 'MSEVFDAGELKVIAFDVFGTVVDWYGGIAAEAERIVPGIDGGAFALAWRAGYQPAM' A
#
# COMPACT_ATOMS: atom_id res chain seq x y z
N MET A 1 14.10 -26.48 -22.32
CA MET A 1 12.71 -26.33 -22.78
C MET A 1 12.01 -25.50 -21.73
N SER A 2 11.69 -24.25 -22.04
CA SER A 2 10.90 -23.40 -21.13
C SER A 2 9.49 -23.96 -21.07
N GLU A 3 9.04 -24.35 -19.87
CA GLU A 3 7.61 -24.52 -19.65
C GLU A 3 6.95 -23.16 -19.88
N VAL A 4 6.11 -23.08 -20.90
CA VAL A 4 5.29 -21.90 -21.14
C VAL A 4 4.25 -21.89 -20.04
N PHE A 5 4.22 -20.80 -19.27
CA PHE A 5 3.17 -20.59 -18.29
C PHE A 5 1.81 -20.58 -18.98
N ASP A 6 0.97 -21.59 -18.72
CA ASP A 6 -0.41 -21.64 -19.16
C ASP A 6 -1.31 -21.00 -18.10
N ALA A 7 -1.75 -19.77 -18.36
CA ALA A 7 -2.65 -19.04 -17.48
C ALA A 7 -4.02 -19.73 -17.31
N GLY A 8 -4.41 -20.62 -18.24
CA GLY A 8 -5.69 -21.31 -18.22
C GLY A 8 -5.87 -22.29 -17.06
N GLU A 9 -4.78 -22.76 -16.44
CA GLU A 9 -4.82 -23.68 -15.30
C GLU A 9 -4.74 -22.96 -13.94
N LEU A 10 -4.60 -21.63 -13.94
CA LEU A 10 -4.42 -20.84 -12.71
C LEU A 10 -5.72 -20.79 -11.90
N LYS A 11 -5.69 -21.37 -10.70
CA LYS A 11 -6.88 -21.46 -9.83
C LYS A 11 -6.99 -20.32 -8.81
N VAL A 12 -5.87 -19.70 -8.47
CA VAL A 12 -5.80 -18.64 -7.44
C VAL A 12 -4.80 -17.58 -7.86
N ILE A 13 -5.16 -16.32 -7.65
CA ILE A 13 -4.25 -15.19 -7.68
C ILE A 13 -4.38 -14.48 -6.33
N ALA A 14 -3.27 -14.32 -5.64
CA ALA A 14 -3.19 -13.55 -4.41
C ALA A 14 -2.42 -12.27 -4.67
N PHE A 15 -2.89 -11.17 -4.07
CA PHE A 15 -2.25 -9.87 -4.17
C PHE A 15 -1.87 -9.40 -2.77
N ASP A 16 -0.66 -8.87 -2.65
CA ASP A 16 -0.39 -7.88 -1.60
C ASP A 16 -1.36 -6.70 -1.75
N VAL A 17 -1.68 -6.01 -0.65
CA VAL A 17 -2.75 -5.01 -0.65
C VAL A 17 -2.19 -3.59 -0.67
N PHE A 18 -1.35 -3.23 0.29
CA PHE A 18 -0.91 -1.84 0.45
C PHE A 18 0.21 -1.49 -0.53
N GLY A 19 -0.09 -0.60 -1.49
CA GLY A 19 0.84 -0.18 -2.53
C GLY A 19 0.73 -1.04 -3.80
N THR A 20 0.24 -2.27 -3.67
CA THR A 20 -0.05 -3.16 -4.80
C THR A 20 -1.50 -2.98 -5.31
N VAL A 21 -2.50 -2.99 -4.43
CA VAL A 21 -3.93 -2.84 -4.79
C VAL A 21 -4.48 -1.46 -4.43
N VAL A 22 -4.02 -0.88 -3.31
CA VAL A 22 -4.51 0.42 -2.81
C VAL A 22 -3.39 1.44 -2.63
N ASP A 23 -3.70 2.71 -2.93
CA ASP A 23 -2.87 3.84 -2.57
C ASP A 23 -3.06 4.18 -1.08
N TRP A 24 -2.25 3.56 -0.24
CA TRP A 24 -2.25 3.83 1.19
C TRP A 24 -1.69 5.22 1.53
N TYR A 25 -0.73 5.73 0.75
CA TYR A 25 -0.06 7.00 1.06
C TYR A 25 -1.03 8.16 0.88
N GLY A 26 -1.68 8.25 -0.30
CA GLY A 26 -2.64 9.30 -0.59
C GLY A 26 -3.85 9.25 0.34
N GLY A 27 -4.37 8.05 0.62
CA GLY A 27 -5.50 7.86 1.53
C GLY A 27 -5.21 8.34 2.96
N ILE A 28 -4.05 7.97 3.51
CA ILE A 28 -3.66 8.40 4.86
C ILE A 28 -3.34 9.89 4.89
N ALA A 29 -2.62 10.42 3.91
CA ALA A 29 -2.27 11.84 3.86
C ALA A 29 -3.52 12.73 3.81
N ALA A 30 -4.47 12.42 2.92
CA ALA A 30 -5.71 13.18 2.79
C ALA A 30 -6.54 13.13 4.08
N GLU A 31 -6.65 11.95 4.70
CA GLU A 31 -7.41 11.80 5.94
C GLU A 31 -6.74 12.51 7.13
N ALA A 32 -5.41 12.48 7.20
CA ALA A 32 -4.65 13.18 8.23
C ALA A 32 -4.84 14.71 8.12
N GLU A 33 -4.76 15.27 6.92
CA GLU A 33 -5.04 16.70 6.67
C GLU A 33 -6.49 17.07 6.98
N ARG A 34 -7.43 16.17 6.69
CA ARG A 34 -8.86 16.38 6.98
C ARG A 34 -9.14 16.42 8.48
N ILE A 35 -8.52 15.53 9.26
CA ILE A 35 -8.73 15.41 10.71
C ILE A 35 -7.96 16.50 11.47
N VAL A 36 -6.73 16.82 11.02
CA VAL A 36 -5.86 17.79 11.67
C VAL A 36 -5.48 18.90 10.67
N PRO A 37 -6.28 19.97 10.55
CA PRO A 37 -6.01 21.03 9.59
C PRO A 37 -4.64 21.69 9.80
N GLY A 38 -3.91 21.89 8.71
CA GLY A 38 -2.64 22.62 8.69
C GLY A 38 -1.38 21.78 8.91
N ILE A 39 -1.50 20.45 9.02
CA ILE A 39 -0.34 19.55 8.95
C ILE A 39 0.02 19.24 7.48
N ASP A 40 1.23 18.72 7.27
CA ASP A 40 1.58 18.01 6.04
C ASP A 40 1.19 16.54 6.21
N GLY A 41 0.11 16.12 5.54
CA GLY A 41 -0.40 14.76 5.63
C GLY A 41 0.56 13.73 5.01
N GLY A 42 1.31 14.13 3.98
CA GLY A 42 2.29 13.28 3.32
C GLY A 42 3.48 12.97 4.23
N ALA A 43 4.05 14.00 4.86
CA ALA A 43 5.12 13.84 5.84
C ALA A 43 4.67 12.96 7.02
N PHE A 44 3.44 13.17 7.49
CA PHE A 44 2.84 12.32 8.54
C PHE A 44 2.70 10.86 8.08
N ALA A 45 2.15 10.60 6.89
CA ALA A 45 1.96 9.24 6.38
C ALA A 45 3.29 8.47 6.28
N LEU A 46 4.37 9.13 5.85
CA LEU A 46 5.71 8.52 5.78
C LEU A 46 6.28 8.24 7.17
N ALA A 47 6.19 9.19 8.10
CA ALA A 47 6.65 9.00 9.47
C ALA A 47 5.87 7.86 10.17
N TRP A 48 4.56 7.81 9.94
CA TRP A 48 3.70 6.74 10.44
C TRP A 48 4.13 5.38 9.87
N ARG A 49 4.34 5.28 8.55
CA ARG A 49 4.81 4.05 7.91
C ARG A 49 6.16 3.59 8.46
N ALA A 50 7.08 4.51 8.73
CA ALA A 50 8.40 4.20 9.29
C ALA A 50 8.34 3.72 10.75
N GLY A 51 7.31 4.13 11.51
CA GLY A 51 7.17 3.81 12.94
C GLY A 51 6.85 2.35 13.26
N TYR A 52 6.45 1.54 12.28
CA TYR A 52 6.01 0.16 12.52
C TYR A 52 7.12 -0.89 12.57
N GLN A 53 8.40 -0.53 12.50
CA GLN A 53 9.49 -1.52 12.45
C GLN A 53 9.49 -2.53 13.63
N PRO A 54 9.72 -3.83 13.38
CA PRO A 54 9.88 -4.50 12.08
C PRO A 54 8.51 -5.00 11.58
N ALA A 55 7.65 -4.10 11.09
CA ALA A 55 6.41 -4.45 10.41
C ALA A 55 6.06 -3.28 9.46
N MET A 56 5.59 -3.49 8.23
CA MET A 56 5.29 -4.73 7.52
C MET A 56 6.52 -5.32 6.84
#